data_AF-A0A538FMX7-F1
#
_entry.id   AF-A0A538FMX7-F1
#
_cell.length_a   1.000
_cell.length_b   1.000
_cell.length_c   1.000
_cell.angle_alpha   90.00
_cell.angle_beta   90.00
_cell.angle_gamma   90.00
#
_symmetry.space_group_name_H-M   'P 1'
#
loop_
_entity.id
_entity.type
_entity.pdbx_description
1 polymer ?
#
loop_
_entity_poly.entity_id
_entity_poly.type
_entity_poly.pdbx_seq_one_letter_code
_entity_poly.pdbx_strand_id
1 'polypeptide(L)'
;MSDNEQVNVDPARAALVVQDLQNDVMIEGGAFADSGAPEHAKEQNVVENVKRLAEACRAAGIPVIHIHYIVEEGASGLKLNAPLFEGVKETNALVRGT
;
A
#
# COMPACT_ATOMS: atom_id res chain seq x y z
N MET A 1 -3.27 -28.69 3.95
CA MET A 1 -3.32 -27.78 2.79
C MET A 1 -2.56 -28.48 1.69
N SER A 2 -3.24 -28.92 0.63
CA SER A 2 -2.59 -29.62 -0.48
C SER A 2 -1.65 -28.68 -1.22
N ASP A 3 -0.48 -29.19 -1.56
CA ASP A 3 0.57 -28.49 -2.28
C ASP A 3 0.08 -27.94 -3.63
N ASN A 4 0.29 -26.63 -3.79
CA ASN A 4 0.64 -25.96 -5.05
C ASN A 4 -0.35 -26.09 -6.23
N GLU A 5 -1.51 -25.44 -6.12
CA GLU A 5 -2.25 -25.05 -7.31
C GLU A 5 -1.49 -23.93 -8.03
N GLN A 6 -0.96 -24.24 -9.22
CA GLN A 6 -0.20 -23.29 -10.02
C GLN A 6 -1.13 -22.18 -10.52
N VAL A 7 -0.93 -20.95 -10.04
CA VAL A 7 -1.69 -19.80 -10.51
C VAL A 7 -1.25 -19.46 -11.93
N ASN A 8 -2.13 -19.68 -12.91
CA ASN A 8 -1.90 -19.26 -14.29
C ASN A 8 -2.50 -17.86 -14.51
N VAL A 9 -1.65 -16.89 -14.83
CA VAL A 9 -2.04 -15.49 -15.05
C VAL A 9 -1.94 -15.19 -16.54
N ASP A 10 -3.07 -14.87 -17.17
CA ASP A 10 -3.11 -14.33 -18.53
C ASP A 10 -2.78 -12.83 -18.49
N PRO A 11 -1.64 -12.38 -19.07
CA PRO A 11 -1.24 -10.99 -19.00
C PRO A 11 -2.26 -10.00 -19.58
N ALA A 12 -3.03 -10.42 -20.60
CA ALA A 12 -4.03 -9.57 -21.25
C ALA A 12 -5.32 -9.41 -20.42
N ARG A 13 -5.47 -10.17 -19.34
CA ARG A 13 -6.64 -10.18 -18.46
C ARG A 13 -6.29 -9.97 -16.99
N ALA A 14 -5.11 -9.42 -16.72
CA ALA A 14 -4.60 -9.20 -15.38
C ALA A 14 -4.13 -7.75 -15.18
N ALA A 15 -4.08 -7.31 -13.93
CA ALA A 15 -3.44 -6.08 -13.49
C ALA A 15 -2.81 -6.31 -12.11
N LEU A 16 -1.68 -5.66 -11.85
CA LEU A 16 -1.12 -5.56 -10.51
C LEU A 16 -1.67 -4.30 -9.85
N VAL A 17 -2.36 -4.45 -8.72
CA VAL A 17 -2.79 -3.34 -7.89
C VAL A 17 -1.85 -3.23 -6.69
N VAL A 18 -1.16 -2.10 -6.60
CA VAL A 18 -0.27 -1.76 -5.48
C VAL A 18 -0.99 -0.76 -4.59
N GLN A 19 -1.51 -1.24 -3.46
CA GLN A 19 -2.34 -0.44 -2.57
C GLN A 19 -1.54 0.02 -1.35
N ASP A 20 -1.59 1.33 -1.07
CA ASP A 20 -1.15 1.98 0.16
C ASP A 20 0.32 1.73 0.56
N LEU A 21 1.19 1.42 -0.42
CA LEU A 21 2.65 1.48 -0.28
C LEU A 21 3.14 2.94 -0.30
N GLN A 22 2.61 3.74 0.62
CA GLN A 22 2.89 5.17 0.79
C GLN A 22 3.88 5.40 1.94
N ASN A 23 4.64 6.49 1.87
CA ASN A 23 5.68 6.81 2.86
C ASN A 23 5.13 6.83 4.30
N ASP A 24 3.97 7.45 4.53
CA ASP A 24 3.35 7.50 5.85
C ASP A 24 3.15 6.14 6.52
N VAL A 25 3.04 5.08 5.73
CA VAL A 25 2.87 3.71 6.21
C VAL A 25 4.21 2.96 6.27
N MET A 26 5.09 3.19 5.28
CA MET A 26 6.22 2.32 5.00
C MET A 26 7.55 2.77 5.62
N ILE A 27 7.73 4.06 5.93
CA ILE A 27 9.04 4.59 6.33
C ILE A 27 9.08 5.01 7.80
N GLU A 28 10.29 5.04 8.35
CA GLU A 28 10.55 5.76 9.60
C GLU A 28 10.21 7.24 9.44
N GLY A 29 9.55 7.81 10.46
CA GLY A 29 9.08 9.20 10.43
C GLY A 29 7.81 9.45 9.61
N GLY A 30 7.24 8.41 8.97
CA GLY A 30 5.89 8.49 8.42
C GLY A 30 4.82 8.59 9.50
N ALA A 31 3.62 9.08 9.14
CA ALA A 31 2.54 9.31 10.10
C ALA A 31 2.07 8.07 10.88
N PHE A 32 2.33 6.85 10.37
CA PHE A 32 2.04 5.58 11.05
C PHE A 32 3.29 4.87 11.59
N ALA A 33 4.42 5.55 11.76
CA ALA A 33 5.65 4.90 12.20
C ALA A 33 5.52 4.15 13.54
N ASP A 34 4.76 4.72 14.48
CA ASP A 34 4.54 4.14 15.81
C ASP A 34 3.54 2.97 15.82
N SER A 35 2.89 2.67 14.70
CA SER A 35 1.98 1.51 14.59
C SER A 35 2.71 0.15 14.50
N GLY A 36 4.03 0.18 14.26
CA GLY A 36 4.82 -1.00 13.90
C GLY A 36 4.78 -1.35 12.40
N ALA A 37 4.02 -0.62 11.58
CA ALA A 37 3.92 -0.87 10.14
C ALA A 37 5.27 -0.80 9.39
N PRO A 38 6.15 0.19 9.61
CA PRO A 38 7.44 0.22 8.92
C PRO A 38 8.35 -0.95 9.27
N GLU A 39 8.36 -1.37 10.54
CA GLU A 39 9.19 -2.51 10.96
C GLU A 39 8.66 -3.80 10.32
N HIS A 40 7.35 -4.02 10.35
CA HIS A 40 6.75 -5.15 9.67
C HIS A 40 7.00 -5.13 8.15
N ALA A 41 6.94 -3.95 7.51
CA ALA A 41 7.25 -3.79 6.10
C ALA A 41 8.70 -4.21 5.77
N LYS A 42 9.67 -3.89 6.65
CA LYS A 42 11.06 -4.33 6.53
C LYS A 42 11.20 -5.83 6.77
N GLU A 43 10.58 -6.38 7.80
CA GLU A 43 10.59 -7.83 8.10
C GLU A 43 10.08 -8.65 6.91
N GLN A 44 9.02 -8.17 6.24
CA GLN A 44 8.47 -8.82 5.04
C GLN A 44 9.24 -8.49 3.76
N ASN A 45 10.20 -7.55 3.81
CA ASN A 45 10.89 -6.99 2.65
C ASN A 45 9.90 -6.54 1.54
N VAL A 46 8.75 -5.99 1.95
CA VAL A 46 7.58 -5.83 1.07
C VAL A 46 7.86 -4.88 -0.09
N VAL A 47 8.61 -3.80 0.14
CA VAL A 47 8.93 -2.80 -0.89
C VAL A 47 9.75 -3.43 -2.03
N GLU A 48 10.82 -4.15 -1.71
CA GLU A 48 11.64 -4.83 -2.73
C GLU A 48 10.90 -5.98 -3.40
N ASN A 49 10.06 -6.71 -2.67
CA ASN A 49 9.22 -7.76 -3.24
C ASN A 49 8.22 -7.21 -4.25
N VAL A 50 7.50 -6.13 -3.91
CA VAL A 50 6.54 -5.48 -4.81
C VAL A 50 7.26 -4.84 -5.99
N LYS A 51 8.45 -4.25 -5.79
CA LYS A 51 9.26 -3.73 -6.89
C LYS A 51 9.57 -4.80 -7.93
N ARG A 52 10.08 -5.96 -7.50
CA ARG A 52 10.37 -7.10 -8.40
C ARG A 52 9.11 -7.61 -9.10
N LEU A 53 7.99 -7.69 -8.39
CA LEU A 53 6.71 -8.10 -8.97
C LEU A 53 6.23 -7.08 -10.03
N ALA A 54 6.33 -5.79 -9.74
CA ALA A 54 5.94 -4.74 -10.65
C ALA A 54 6.84 -4.70 -11.90
N GLU A 55 8.15 -4.96 -11.76
CA GLU A 55 9.07 -5.14 -12.89
C GLU A 55 8.66 -6.33 -13.77
N ALA A 56 8.34 -7.49 -13.16
CA ALA A 56 7.87 -8.66 -13.89
C ALA A 56 6.53 -8.42 -14.60
N CYS A 57 5.57 -7.77 -13.94
CA CYS A 57 4.29 -7.39 -14.54
C CYS A 57 4.50 -6.46 -15.75
N ARG A 58 5.32 -5.40 -15.62
CA ARG A 58 5.63 -4.48 -16.72
C ARG A 58 6.28 -5.21 -17.89
N ALA A 59 7.24 -6.10 -17.63
CA ALA A 59 7.90 -6.90 -18.66
C ALA A 59 6.92 -7.83 -19.40
N ALA A 60 5.89 -8.32 -18.72
CA ALA A 60 4.83 -9.14 -19.29
C ALA A 60 3.69 -8.33 -19.97
N GLY A 61 3.74 -7.00 -19.95
CA GLY A 61 2.67 -6.14 -20.46
C GLY A 61 1.44 -6.03 -19.54
N ILE A 62 1.55 -6.48 -18.29
CA ILE A 62 0.51 -6.35 -17.26
C ILE A 62 0.54 -4.92 -16.71
N PRO A 63 -0.58 -4.18 -16.72
CA PRO A 63 -0.68 -2.87 -16.09
C PRO A 63 -0.34 -2.92 -14.60
N VAL A 64 0.45 -1.95 -14.14
CA VAL A 64 0.72 -1.74 -12.72
C VAL A 64 0.01 -0.47 -12.27
N ILE A 65 -0.95 -0.62 -11.37
CA ILE A 65 -1.83 0.44 -10.87
C ILE A 65 -1.45 0.72 -9.43
N HIS A 66 -1.01 1.94 -9.14
CA HIS A 66 -0.74 2.39 -7.78
C HIS A 66 -1.97 3.10 -7.23
N ILE A 67 -2.47 2.63 -6.08
CA ILE A 67 -3.58 3.21 -5.35
C ILE A 67 -3.01 3.90 -4.12
N HIS A 68 -3.29 5.20 -4.00
CA HIS A 68 -2.97 5.99 -2.83
C HIS A 68 -4.25 6.40 -2.14
N TYR A 69 -4.35 6.10 -0.85
CA TYR A 69 -5.34 6.73 0.00
C TYR A 69 -4.86 8.15 0.32
N ILE A 70 -5.71 9.14 0.06
CA ILE A 70 -5.39 10.56 0.25
C ILE A 70 -6.60 11.24 0.90
N VAL A 71 -6.34 12.06 1.92
CA VAL A 71 -7.30 12.99 2.50
C VAL A 71 -6.86 14.43 2.27
N GLU A 72 -7.81 15.36 2.27
CA GLU A 72 -7.49 16.78 2.31
C GLU A 72 -7.06 17.19 3.74
N GLU A 73 -6.40 18.34 3.86
CA GLU A 73 -5.99 18.94 5.14
C GLU A 73 -7.08 18.83 6.21
N GLY A 74 -6.72 18.35 7.41
CA GLY A 74 -7.65 18.14 8.52
C GLY A 74 -8.62 16.97 8.35
N ALA A 75 -8.40 16.11 7.35
CA ALA A 75 -9.24 14.96 6.98
C ALA A 75 -10.73 15.34 6.77
N SER A 76 -10.96 16.47 6.09
CA SER A 76 -12.32 16.96 5.82
C SER A 76 -13.15 15.92 5.05
N GLY A 77 -14.36 15.64 5.54
CA GLY A 77 -15.26 14.65 4.94
C GLY A 77 -14.97 13.18 5.31
N LEU A 78 -13.88 12.90 6.03
CA LEU A 78 -13.59 11.56 6.54
C LEU A 78 -14.59 11.17 7.64
N LYS A 79 -15.19 9.99 7.50
CA LYS A 79 -16.04 9.42 8.56
C LYS A 79 -15.17 8.79 9.65
N LEU A 80 -15.44 9.13 10.90
CA LEU A 80 -14.76 8.58 12.07
C LEU A 80 -15.56 7.41 12.65
N ASN A 81 -15.72 6.36 11.85
CA ASN A 81 -16.53 5.19 12.21
C ASN A 81 -15.68 3.92 12.40
N ALA A 82 -14.36 4.04 12.37
CA ALA A 82 -13.42 2.97 12.65
C ALA A 82 -12.10 3.56 13.20
N PRO A 83 -11.38 2.84 14.06
CA PRO A 83 -10.12 3.33 14.64
C PRO A 83 -9.06 3.74 13.61
N LEU A 84 -9.03 3.10 12.44
CA LEU A 84 -8.13 3.48 11.35
C LEU A 84 -8.39 4.92 10.86
N PHE A 85 -9.66 5.31 10.73
CA PHE A 85 -10.02 6.65 10.24
C PHE A 85 -9.83 7.72 11.32
N GLU A 86 -10.00 7.36 12.58
CA GLU A 86 -9.60 8.19 13.73
C GLU A 86 -8.10 8.44 13.70
N GLY A 87 -7.30 7.38 13.56
CA GLY A 87 -5.85 7.45 13.43
C GLY A 87 -5.40 8.35 12.27
N VAL A 88 -5.97 8.20 11.07
CA VAL A 88 -5.68 9.07 9.91
C VAL A 88 -5.84 10.55 10.28
N LYS A 89 -6.92 10.91 10.97
CA LYS A 89 -7.19 12.30 11.34
C LYS A 89 -6.27 12.79 12.47
N GLU A 90 -6.04 11.96 13.48
CA GLU A 90 -5.27 12.32 14.67
C GLU A 90 -3.78 12.48 14.38
N THR A 91 -3.23 11.68 13.46
CA THR A 91 -1.81 11.74 13.10
C THR A 91 -1.53 12.58 11.86
N ASN A 92 -2.56 13.23 11.30
CA ASN A 92 -2.47 13.99 10.06
C ASN A 92 -1.87 13.15 8.90
N ALA A 93 -2.22 11.86 8.86
CA ALA A 93 -1.68 10.93 7.88
C ALA A 93 -2.35 11.09 6.51
N LEU A 94 -1.59 10.78 5.47
CA LEU A 94 -2.06 10.63 4.09
C LEU A 94 -2.68 11.92 3.53
N VAL A 95 -2.25 13.07 4.06
CA VAL A 95 -2.70 14.39 3.62
C VAL A 95 -2.12 14.71 2.25
N ARG A 96 -2.94 15.30 1.38
CA ARG A 96 -2.50 15.67 0.04
C ARG A 96 -1.33 16.66 0.10
N GLY A 97 -0.21 16.26 -0.48
CA GLY A 97 0.95 17.15 -0.71
C GLY A 97 1.92 17.27 0.45
N THR A 98 1.76 16.46 1.50
CA THR A 98 2.72 16.25 2.60
C THR A 98 3.53 14.99 2.36
#